data_AF-A0A3A8R111-F1
#
_entry.id   AF-A0A3A8R111-F1
#
_cell.length_a   1.000
_cell.length_b   1.000
_cell.length_c   1.000
_cell.angle_alpha   90.00
_cell.angle_beta   90.00
_cell.angle_gamma   90.00
#
_symmetry.space_group_name_H-M   'P 1'
#
loop_
_entity.id
_entity.type
_entity.pdbx_description
1 polymer ?
#
loop_
_entity_poly.entity_id
_entity_poly.type
_entity_poly.pdbx_seq_one_letter_code
_entity_poly.pdbx_strand_id
1 'polypeptide(L)'
;MFPESAAPKKTALPGVALGFAIAGMCLACLWPVGVVLAILAMVKTSKPEYAGRRGLAVASLIAAGVGPFVIGIWAAIAIPNFIRFQARSKQTECRVNLKAIFTAAKARMVEGEPMGSFEALGFQPEPRNRYAYVLVMPDSVIPVGAPFPALDPDVLQAALDRAGVEPGVQGECPDCTLTAACVGNVDNDDTLDVWSISTADRTDASNQPVAAGAPLHHVNDVQE
;
A
#
# COMPACT_ATOMS: atom_id res chain seq x y z
N MET A 1 17.04 36.09 66.39
CA MET A 1 17.68 34.99 65.66
C MET A 1 16.66 34.43 64.69
N PHE A 2 16.63 34.97 63.47
CA PHE A 2 15.75 34.44 62.42
C PHE A 2 16.40 33.16 61.88
N PRO A 3 15.68 32.03 61.80
CA PRO A 3 16.26 30.84 61.20
C PRO A 3 16.54 31.12 59.73
N GLU A 4 17.80 30.97 59.35
CA GLU A 4 18.24 31.03 57.96
C GLU A 4 17.48 29.96 57.17
N SER A 5 16.65 30.41 56.22
CA SER A 5 15.87 29.52 55.35
C SER A 5 16.83 28.69 54.51
N ALA A 6 16.95 27.40 54.83
CA ALA A 6 17.78 26.47 54.10
C ALA A 6 17.42 26.47 52.60
N ALA A 7 18.44 26.56 51.74
CA ALA A 7 18.26 26.58 50.30
C ALA A 7 17.48 25.33 49.81
N PRO A 8 16.52 25.47 48.89
CA PRO A 8 15.70 24.36 48.42
C PRO A 8 16.54 23.32 47.68
N LYS A 9 16.46 22.04 48.11
CA LYS A 9 17.19 20.94 47.47
C LYS A 9 16.66 20.68 46.06
N LYS A 10 17.55 20.62 45.07
CA LYS A 10 17.20 20.41 43.64
C LYS A 10 17.09 18.91 43.34
N THR A 11 15.94 18.45 42.83
CA THR A 11 15.74 17.05 42.35
C THR A 11 15.56 16.99 40.84
N ALA A 12 16.45 16.30 40.11
CA ALA A 12 16.37 16.18 38.65
C ALA A 12 15.25 15.25 38.15
N LEU A 13 14.69 14.42 39.02
CA LEU A 13 13.75 13.34 38.66
C LEU A 13 12.55 13.80 37.80
N PRO A 14 11.87 14.94 38.05
CA PRO A 14 10.75 15.36 37.22
C PRO A 14 11.17 15.78 35.80
N GLY A 15 12.40 16.28 35.62
CA GLY A 15 12.93 16.61 34.30
C GLY A 15 13.30 15.37 33.50
N VAL A 16 13.90 14.37 34.16
CA VAL A 16 14.17 13.06 33.56
C VAL A 16 12.86 12.37 33.18
N ALA A 17 11.85 12.38 34.06
CA ALA A 17 10.54 11.82 33.79
C ALA A 17 9.87 12.47 32.58
N LEU A 18 9.92 13.80 32.47
CA LEU A 18 9.39 14.51 31.31
C LEU A 18 10.13 14.14 30.02
N GLY A 19 11.47 14.03 30.07
CA GLY A 19 12.27 13.61 28.91
C GLY A 19 11.87 12.22 28.39
N PHE A 20 11.70 11.25 29.29
CA PHE A 20 11.24 9.90 28.92
C PHE A 20 9.77 9.87 28.50
N ALA A 21 8.90 10.71 29.06
CA ALA A 21 7.51 10.82 28.61
C ALA A 21 7.41 11.35 27.17
N ILE A 22 8.22 12.35 26.82
CA ILE A 22 8.29 12.90 25.45
C ILE A 22 8.95 11.90 24.50
N ALA A 23 10.06 11.27 24.91
CA ALA A 23 10.71 10.24 24.09
C ALA A 23 9.81 9.01 23.87
N GLY A 24 9.05 8.62 24.88
CA GLY A 24 8.06 7.54 24.82
C GLY A 24 6.88 7.82 23.90
N MET A 25 6.63 9.10 23.57
CA MET A 25 5.67 9.49 22.54
C MET A 25 6.17 9.06 21.14
N CYS A 26 7.46 9.23 20.84
CA CYS A 26 7.99 8.78 19.54
C CYS A 26 8.37 7.29 19.52
N LEU A 27 8.80 6.75 20.66
CA LEU A 27 9.29 5.39 20.81
C LEU A 27 8.41 4.64 21.81
N ALA A 28 7.43 3.91 21.30
CA ALA A 28 6.43 3.21 22.12
C ALA A 28 7.05 2.30 23.21
N CYS A 29 8.23 1.74 22.96
CA CYS A 29 8.95 0.91 23.94
C CYS A 29 9.42 1.67 25.19
N LEU A 30 9.60 2.99 25.12
CA LEU A 30 10.01 3.84 26.25
C LEU A 30 8.83 4.37 27.05
N TRP A 31 7.60 4.20 26.56
CA TRP A 31 6.40 4.69 27.23
C TRP A 31 6.21 4.15 28.66
N PRO A 32 6.34 2.82 28.93
CA PRO A 32 6.20 2.30 30.29
C PRO A 32 7.20 2.92 31.28
N VAL A 33 8.43 3.17 30.81
CA VAL A 33 9.48 3.82 31.60
C VAL A 33 9.08 5.27 31.92
N GLY A 34 8.57 6.01 30.94
CA GLY A 34 8.05 7.37 31.13
C GLY A 34 6.93 7.45 32.17
N VAL A 35 5.98 6.52 32.13
CA VAL A 35 4.87 6.44 33.10
C VAL A 35 5.39 6.18 34.52
N VAL A 36 6.26 5.17 34.70
CA VAL A 36 6.82 4.84 36.01
C VAL A 36 7.60 6.02 36.58
N LEU A 37 8.44 6.68 35.77
CA LEU A 37 9.20 7.86 36.20
C LEU A 37 8.30 9.04 36.55
N ALA A 38 7.20 9.25 35.82
CA ALA A 38 6.23 10.30 36.13
C ALA A 38 5.52 10.04 37.48
N ILE A 39 5.12 8.80 37.76
CA ILE A 39 4.53 8.43 39.07
C ILE A 39 5.54 8.64 40.20
N LEU A 40 6.79 8.20 40.02
CA LEU A 40 7.85 8.42 41.01
C LEU A 40 8.16 9.91 41.22
N ALA A 41 8.12 10.72 40.16
CA ALA A 41 8.26 12.17 40.25
C ALA A 41 7.10 12.81 41.01
N MET A 42 5.87 12.33 40.82
CA MET A 42 4.69 12.79 41.54
C MET A 42 4.74 12.47 43.04
N VAL A 43 5.14 11.23 43.40
CA VAL A 43 5.32 10.84 44.80
C VAL A 43 6.42 11.66 45.47
N LYS A 44 7.55 11.86 44.77
CA LYS A 44 8.70 12.59 45.33
C LYS A 44 8.43 14.09 45.49
N THR A 45 7.68 14.71 44.57
CA THR A 45 7.35 16.15 44.62
C THR A 45 6.19 16.50 45.55
N SER A 46 5.55 15.49 46.17
CA SER A 46 4.54 15.69 47.22
C SER A 46 5.12 16.32 48.50
N LYS A 47 6.43 16.14 48.76
CA LYS A 47 7.09 16.74 49.92
C LYS A 47 7.25 18.27 49.74
N PRO A 48 7.04 19.07 50.80
CA PRO A 48 7.08 20.54 50.71
C PRO A 48 8.45 21.08 50.26
N GLU A 49 9.53 20.34 50.54
CA GLU A 49 10.91 20.65 50.11
C GLU A 49 11.08 20.73 48.58
N TYR A 50 10.20 20.06 47.81
CA TYR A 50 10.28 19.97 46.35
C TYR A 50 9.08 20.59 45.62
N ALA A 51 8.25 21.38 46.32
CA ALA A 51 7.01 21.94 45.79
C ALA A 51 7.21 22.74 44.48
N GLY A 52 8.34 23.44 44.35
CA GLY A 52 8.68 24.22 43.15
C GLY A 52 8.85 23.43 41.85
N ARG A 53 8.98 22.08 41.90
CA ARG A 53 9.09 21.21 40.71
C ARG A 53 7.84 20.37 40.45
N ARG A 54 6.78 20.56 41.24
CA ARG A 54 5.53 19.80 41.10
C ARG A 54 4.86 20.03 39.74
N GLY A 55 4.96 21.24 39.17
CA GLY A 55 4.47 21.53 37.82
C GLY A 55 5.12 20.66 36.74
N LEU A 56 6.43 20.40 36.85
CA LEU A 56 7.16 19.54 35.90
C LEU A 56 6.75 18.06 36.06
N ALA A 57 6.49 17.61 37.29
CA ALA A 57 5.99 16.26 37.56
C ALA A 57 4.57 16.06 36.98
N VAL A 58 3.67 17.04 37.14
CA VAL A 58 2.33 17.01 36.54
C VAL A 58 2.42 17.01 35.02
N ALA A 59 3.27 17.86 34.42
CA ALA A 59 3.48 17.88 32.98
C ALA A 59 3.98 16.52 32.45
N SER A 60 4.93 15.87 33.15
CA SER A 60 5.41 14.54 32.77
C SER A 60 4.32 13.47 32.84
N LEU A 61 3.42 13.54 33.82
CA LEU A 61 2.30 12.61 33.97
C LEU A 61 1.26 12.79 32.86
N ILE A 62 0.94 14.03 32.51
CA ILE A 62 0.01 14.33 31.40
C ILE A 62 0.61 13.86 30.07
N ALA A 63 1.88 14.18 29.81
CA ALA A 63 2.57 13.77 28.59
C ALA A 63 2.63 12.23 28.47
N ALA A 64 2.95 11.52 29.56
CA ALA A 64 2.93 10.07 29.60
C ALA A 64 1.51 9.50 29.47
N GLY A 65 0.49 10.14 30.05
CA GLY A 65 -0.89 9.66 30.01
C GLY A 65 -1.57 9.86 28.67
N VAL A 66 -1.44 11.03 28.04
CA VAL A 66 -2.20 11.42 26.84
C VAL A 66 -1.50 11.03 25.54
N GLY A 67 -0.17 11.03 25.52
CA GLY A 67 0.63 10.80 24.30
C GLY A 67 0.23 9.55 23.50
N PRO A 68 0.15 8.35 24.11
CA PRO A 68 -0.20 7.12 23.39
C PRO A 68 -1.61 7.11 22.82
N PHE A 69 -2.58 7.76 23.48
CA PHE A 69 -3.96 7.82 22.99
C PHE A 69 -4.05 8.63 21.71
N VAL A 70 -3.36 9.77 21.65
CA VAL A 70 -3.32 10.59 20.44
C VAL A 70 -2.69 9.81 19.29
N ILE A 71 -1.53 9.20 19.51
CA ILE A 71 -0.85 8.40 18.48
C ILE A 71 -1.68 7.20 18.04
N GLY A 72 -2.33 6.51 18.97
CA GLY A 72 -3.21 5.39 18.67
C GLY A 72 -4.36 5.78 17.74
N ILE A 73 -4.98 6.94 17.98
CA ILE A 73 -6.05 7.48 17.11
C ILE A 73 -5.50 7.82 15.71
N TRP A 74 -4.36 8.51 15.64
CA TRP A 74 -3.72 8.83 14.36
C TRP A 74 -3.34 7.58 13.57
N ALA A 75 -2.75 6.57 14.23
CA ALA A 75 -2.38 5.31 13.61
C ALA A 75 -3.62 4.54 13.12
N ALA A 76 -4.70 4.50 13.90
CA ALA A 76 -5.95 3.84 13.52
C ALA A 76 -6.56 4.43 12.23
N ILE A 77 -6.39 5.73 11.98
CA ILE A 77 -6.85 6.38 10.75
C ILE A 77 -5.84 6.19 9.61
N ALA A 78 -4.55 6.33 9.90
CA ALA A 78 -3.50 6.35 8.87
C ALA A 78 -3.17 4.98 8.29
N ILE A 79 -3.12 3.92 9.11
CA ILE A 79 -2.76 2.56 8.68
C ILE A 79 -3.68 2.02 7.56
N PRO A 80 -5.02 1.98 7.73
CA PRO A 80 -5.89 1.44 6.68
C PRO A 80 -5.82 2.27 5.41
N ASN A 81 -5.69 3.59 5.56
CA ASN A 81 -5.57 4.49 4.43
C ASN A 81 -4.27 4.23 3.64
N PHE A 82 -3.15 4.03 4.34
CA PHE A 82 -1.86 3.72 3.74
C PHE A 82 -1.87 2.38 2.99
N ILE A 83 -2.49 1.34 3.56
CA ILE A 83 -2.65 0.04 2.90
C ILE A 83 -3.44 0.18 1.60
N ARG A 84 -4.58 0.89 1.64
CA ARG A 84 -5.40 1.16 0.45
C ARG A 84 -4.64 1.97 -0.62
N PHE A 85 -3.81 2.94 -0.22
CA PHE A 85 -2.98 3.68 -1.17
C PHE A 85 -1.93 2.79 -1.85
N GLN A 86 -1.32 1.86 -1.12
CA GLN A 86 -0.38 0.91 -1.70
C GLN A 86 -1.07 -0.06 -2.67
N ALA A 87 -2.26 -0.56 -2.33
CA ALA A 87 -3.01 -1.42 -3.25
C ALA A 87 -3.38 -0.66 -4.53
N ARG A 88 -3.90 0.56 -4.39
CA ARG A 88 -4.28 1.41 -5.54
C ARG A 88 -3.10 1.71 -6.46
N SER A 89 -1.91 2.01 -5.94
CA SER A 89 -0.75 2.31 -6.77
C SER A 89 -0.31 1.09 -7.60
N LYS A 90 -0.30 -0.10 -6.99
CA LYS A 90 -0.02 -1.36 -7.68
C LYS A 90 -1.03 -1.62 -8.80
N GLN A 91 -2.34 -1.50 -8.50
CA GLN A 91 -3.39 -1.64 -9.51
C GLN A 91 -3.25 -0.63 -10.66
N THR A 92 -2.82 0.61 -10.37
CA THR A 92 -2.59 1.63 -11.40
C THR A 92 -1.46 1.25 -12.35
N GLU A 93 -0.37 0.63 -11.88
CA GLU A 93 0.75 0.18 -12.72
C GLU A 93 0.25 -0.74 -13.85
N CYS A 94 -0.48 -1.79 -13.49
CA CYS A 94 -1.07 -2.71 -14.45
C CYS A 94 -2.03 -2.01 -15.43
N ARG A 95 -2.93 -1.16 -14.93
CA ARG A 95 -3.90 -0.43 -15.77
C ARG A 95 -3.24 0.53 -16.76
N VAL A 96 -2.18 1.22 -16.36
CA VAL A 96 -1.43 2.13 -17.23
C VAL A 96 -0.73 1.35 -18.33
N ASN A 97 -0.08 0.23 -18.00
CA ASN A 97 0.60 -0.62 -18.97
C ASN A 97 -0.38 -1.27 -19.96
N LEU A 98 -1.54 -1.74 -19.50
CA LEU A 98 -2.61 -2.21 -20.39
C LEU A 98 -3.09 -1.12 -21.36
N LYS A 99 -3.23 0.13 -20.89
CA LYS A 99 -3.58 1.25 -21.78
C LYS A 99 -2.51 1.51 -22.85
N ALA A 100 -1.23 1.37 -22.49
CA ALA A 100 -0.13 1.48 -23.46
C ALA A 100 -0.24 0.38 -24.54
N ILE A 101 -0.51 -0.86 -24.16
CA ILE A 101 -0.77 -1.98 -25.08
C ILE A 101 -1.96 -1.66 -26.00
N PHE A 102 -3.07 -1.15 -25.44
CA PHE A 102 -4.25 -0.77 -26.23
C PHE A 102 -3.94 0.32 -27.26
N THR A 103 -3.21 1.36 -26.88
CA THR A 103 -2.83 2.44 -27.81
C THR A 103 -1.94 1.92 -28.93
N ALA A 104 -0.97 1.05 -28.61
CA ALA A 104 -0.13 0.41 -29.61
C ALA A 104 -0.96 -0.48 -30.56
N ALA A 105 -1.87 -1.27 -30.01
CA ALA A 105 -2.76 -2.13 -30.80
C ALA A 105 -3.65 -1.30 -31.74
N LYS A 106 -4.27 -0.23 -31.26
CA LYS A 106 -5.09 0.66 -32.10
C LYS A 106 -4.30 1.28 -33.26
N ALA A 107 -3.04 1.64 -33.04
CA ALA A 107 -2.19 2.14 -34.12
C ALA A 107 -1.95 1.06 -35.19
N ARG A 108 -1.61 -0.17 -34.78
CA ARG A 108 -1.37 -1.29 -35.70
C ARG A 108 -2.62 -1.77 -36.42
N MET A 109 -3.79 -1.70 -35.79
CA MET A 109 -5.07 -1.98 -36.45
C MET A 109 -5.31 -1.06 -37.66
N VAL A 110 -4.96 0.22 -37.54
CA VAL A 110 -5.10 1.20 -38.62
C VAL A 110 -4.10 0.92 -39.75
N GLU A 111 -2.90 0.45 -39.40
CA GLU A 111 -1.84 0.11 -40.34
C GLU A 111 -2.03 -1.27 -41.01
N GLY A 112 -2.94 -2.11 -40.47
CA GLY A 112 -3.15 -3.49 -40.94
C GLY A 112 -2.00 -4.44 -40.57
N GLU A 113 -1.24 -4.09 -39.54
CA GLU A 113 -0.07 -4.83 -39.08
C GLU A 113 -0.40 -5.89 -38.01
N PRO A 114 0.41 -6.95 -37.88
CA PRO A 114 0.19 -7.98 -36.87
C PRO A 114 0.31 -7.44 -35.44
N MET A 115 -0.54 -7.92 -34.54
CA MET A 115 -0.59 -7.54 -33.11
C MET A 115 -0.41 -8.72 -32.14
N GLY A 116 -0.12 -9.92 -32.65
CA GLY A 116 -0.07 -11.14 -31.84
C GLY A 116 1.11 -11.24 -30.86
N SER A 117 2.10 -10.35 -30.97
CA SER A 117 3.29 -10.35 -30.10
C SER A 117 3.55 -8.99 -29.47
N PHE A 118 4.12 -8.99 -28.26
CA PHE A 118 4.54 -7.77 -27.58
C PHE A 118 5.65 -7.02 -28.32
N GLU A 119 6.52 -7.75 -29.01
CA GLU A 119 7.53 -7.18 -29.91
C GLU A 119 6.88 -6.44 -31.07
N ALA A 120 5.84 -7.04 -31.70
CA ALA A 120 5.08 -6.37 -32.72
C ALA A 120 4.45 -5.10 -32.15
N LEU A 121 3.84 -5.12 -30.96
CA LEU A 121 3.29 -3.91 -30.34
C LEU A 121 4.36 -2.90 -29.86
N GLY A 122 5.65 -3.26 -29.87
CA GLY A 122 6.71 -2.42 -29.30
C GLY A 122 6.54 -2.16 -27.80
N PHE A 123 5.80 -3.01 -27.10
CA PHE A 123 5.52 -2.86 -25.68
C PHE A 123 6.56 -3.58 -24.84
N GLN A 124 7.13 -2.87 -23.87
CA GLN A 124 7.99 -3.44 -22.84
C GLN A 124 7.65 -2.77 -21.50
N PRO A 125 7.33 -3.53 -20.44
CA PRO A 125 7.11 -2.95 -19.13
C PRO A 125 8.42 -2.48 -18.50
N GLU A 126 8.31 -1.63 -17.49
CA GLU A 126 9.47 -1.15 -16.74
C GLU A 126 10.25 -2.31 -16.08
N PRO A 127 11.56 -2.15 -15.86
CA PRO A 127 12.34 -3.11 -15.08
C PRO A 127 11.70 -3.34 -13.70
N ARG A 128 11.68 -4.59 -13.24
CA ARG A 128 11.01 -5.03 -11.99
C ARG A 128 9.47 -4.98 -12.05
N ASN A 129 8.92 -5.30 -13.21
CA ASN A 129 7.50 -5.51 -13.42
C ASN A 129 6.92 -6.60 -12.48
N ARG A 130 5.81 -6.28 -11.80
CA ARG A 130 5.10 -7.18 -10.87
C ARG A 130 4.13 -8.14 -11.54
N TYR A 131 3.77 -7.85 -12.79
CA TYR A 131 2.63 -8.47 -13.46
C TYR A 131 3.10 -9.34 -14.63
N ALA A 132 2.45 -10.47 -14.88
CA ALA A 132 2.54 -11.15 -16.15
C ALA A 132 1.62 -10.44 -17.16
N TYR A 133 2.14 -10.04 -18.31
CA TYR A 133 1.31 -9.53 -19.42
C TYR A 133 1.09 -10.64 -20.43
N VAL A 134 -0.14 -10.77 -20.91
CA VAL A 134 -0.55 -11.84 -21.81
C VAL A 134 -1.28 -11.26 -23.02
N LEU A 135 -0.82 -11.59 -24.23
CA LEU A 135 -1.56 -11.37 -25.47
C LEU A 135 -2.10 -12.69 -26.03
N VAL A 136 -1.27 -13.74 -26.03
CA VAL A 136 -1.62 -15.07 -26.55
C VAL A 136 -0.93 -16.10 -25.66
N MET A 137 -1.69 -17.00 -25.03
CA MET A 137 -1.10 -18.10 -24.27
C MET A 137 -0.73 -19.25 -25.21
N PRO A 138 0.41 -19.94 -24.98
CA PRO A 138 1.53 -19.58 -24.10
C PRO A 138 2.59 -18.70 -24.80
N ASP A 139 2.41 -18.43 -26.10
CA ASP A 139 3.48 -17.94 -26.98
C ASP A 139 3.87 -16.47 -26.76
N SER A 140 2.93 -15.64 -26.30
CA SER A 140 3.07 -14.19 -26.17
C SER A 140 2.71 -13.76 -24.75
N VAL A 141 3.67 -14.04 -23.86
CA VAL A 141 3.62 -13.74 -22.43
C VAL A 141 4.90 -13.02 -22.02
N ILE A 142 4.77 -11.86 -21.36
CA ILE A 142 5.87 -11.25 -20.62
C ILE A 142 5.74 -11.70 -19.17
N PRO A 143 6.73 -12.43 -18.62
CA PRO A 143 6.65 -12.94 -17.26
C PRO A 143 6.84 -11.83 -16.21
N VAL A 144 6.52 -12.17 -14.97
CA VAL A 144 6.84 -11.36 -13.80
C VAL A 144 8.36 -11.18 -13.69
N GLY A 145 8.81 -9.96 -13.41
CA GLY A 145 10.21 -9.60 -13.25
C GLY A 145 10.71 -9.77 -11.81
N ALA A 146 12.02 -10.01 -11.66
CA ALA A 146 12.65 -10.01 -10.34
C ALA A 146 12.47 -8.64 -9.62
N PRO A 147 12.26 -8.61 -8.29
CA PRO A 147 12.39 -9.71 -7.33
C PRO A 147 11.07 -10.44 -7.01
N PHE A 148 10.02 -10.25 -7.81
CA PHE A 148 8.72 -10.84 -7.53
C PHE A 148 8.70 -12.33 -7.89
N PRO A 149 7.88 -13.16 -7.19
CA PRO A 149 7.73 -14.57 -7.51
C PRO A 149 7.29 -14.75 -8.97
N ALA A 150 8.00 -15.61 -9.70
CA ALA A 150 7.59 -15.98 -11.05
C ALA A 150 6.24 -16.70 -10.98
N LEU A 151 5.38 -16.44 -11.97
CA LEU A 151 4.13 -17.16 -12.15
C LEU A 151 4.33 -18.24 -13.19
N ASP A 152 4.06 -19.49 -12.82
CA ASP A 152 4.07 -20.60 -13.76
C ASP A 152 2.96 -20.41 -14.83
N PRO A 153 3.21 -20.76 -16.10
CA PRO A 153 2.22 -20.62 -17.16
C PRO A 153 0.88 -21.31 -16.87
N ASP A 154 0.90 -22.46 -16.19
CA ASP A 154 -0.32 -23.19 -15.81
C ASP A 154 -1.14 -22.43 -14.76
N VAL A 155 -0.47 -21.79 -13.80
CA VAL A 155 -1.10 -20.95 -12.77
C VAL A 155 -1.69 -19.68 -13.42
N LEU A 156 -0.97 -19.10 -14.37
CA LEU A 156 -1.42 -17.95 -15.15
C LEU A 156 -2.67 -18.30 -15.99
N GLN A 157 -2.66 -19.44 -16.67
CA GLN A 157 -3.82 -19.93 -17.43
C GLN A 157 -5.02 -20.15 -16.51
N ALA A 158 -4.83 -20.83 -15.38
CA ALA A 158 -5.90 -21.06 -14.41
C ALA A 158 -6.51 -19.76 -13.84
N ALA A 159 -5.69 -18.71 -13.68
CA ALA A 159 -6.17 -17.40 -13.25
C ALA A 159 -7.02 -16.71 -14.34
N LEU A 160 -6.58 -16.78 -15.60
CA LEU A 160 -7.35 -16.26 -16.74
C LEU A 160 -8.68 -17.00 -16.91
N ASP A 161 -8.66 -18.33 -16.80
CA ASP A 161 -9.86 -19.17 -16.90
C ASP A 161 -10.88 -18.83 -15.79
N ARG A 162 -10.40 -18.67 -14.55
CA ARG A 162 -11.24 -18.24 -13.42
C ARG A 162 -11.85 -16.86 -13.64
N ALA A 163 -11.11 -15.97 -14.28
CA ALA A 163 -11.55 -14.62 -14.63
C ALA A 163 -12.43 -14.57 -15.88
N GLY A 164 -12.58 -15.68 -16.62
CA GLY A 164 -13.31 -15.72 -17.89
C GLY A 164 -12.68 -14.85 -18.97
N VAL A 165 -11.35 -14.68 -18.94
CA VAL A 165 -10.60 -13.84 -19.88
C VAL A 165 -9.90 -14.72 -20.89
N GLU A 166 -10.16 -14.47 -22.17
CA GLU A 166 -9.45 -15.09 -23.30
C GLU A 166 -8.59 -14.04 -24.01
N PRO A 167 -7.30 -13.88 -23.63
CA PRO A 167 -6.39 -13.00 -24.36
C PRO A 167 -6.17 -13.53 -25.77
N GLY A 168 -6.14 -12.63 -26.75
CA GLY A 168 -5.88 -13.00 -28.13
C GLY A 168 -6.31 -11.93 -29.11
N VAL A 169 -5.94 -12.14 -30.36
CA VAL A 169 -6.52 -11.44 -31.51
C VAL A 169 -7.62 -12.32 -32.08
N GLN A 170 -8.84 -11.79 -32.14
CA GLN A 170 -10.01 -12.47 -32.71
C GLN A 170 -10.44 -11.76 -33.99
N GLY A 171 -10.79 -12.52 -35.03
CA GLY A 171 -11.19 -11.99 -36.34
C GLY A 171 -10.01 -11.60 -37.24
N GLU A 172 -10.32 -11.01 -38.39
CA GLU A 172 -9.35 -10.54 -39.39
C GLU A 172 -9.22 -9.01 -39.34
N CYS A 173 -7.99 -8.51 -39.39
CA CYS A 173 -7.75 -7.07 -39.36
C CYS A 173 -8.12 -6.44 -40.71
N PRO A 174 -8.73 -5.24 -40.74
CA PRO A 174 -8.77 -4.24 -39.66
C PRO A 174 -9.92 -4.38 -38.64
N ASP A 175 -10.88 -5.29 -38.85
CA ASP A 175 -12.04 -5.50 -37.97
C ASP A 175 -11.76 -6.47 -36.80
N CYS A 176 -10.49 -6.84 -36.61
CA CYS A 176 -10.04 -7.71 -35.55
C CYS A 176 -10.18 -7.06 -34.16
N THR A 177 -10.37 -7.89 -33.13
CA THR A 177 -10.39 -7.46 -31.74
C THR A 177 -9.18 -8.02 -31.02
N LEU A 178 -8.41 -7.17 -30.35
CA LEU A 178 -7.35 -7.60 -29.45
C LEU A 178 -7.86 -7.53 -28.02
N THR A 179 -7.70 -8.61 -27.28
CA THR A 179 -7.84 -8.65 -25.82
C THR A 179 -6.48 -8.97 -25.21
N ALA A 180 -5.98 -8.09 -24.34
CA ALA A 180 -4.76 -8.29 -23.59
C ALA A 180 -5.08 -8.41 -22.10
N ALA A 181 -4.32 -9.21 -21.37
CA ALA A 181 -4.45 -9.39 -19.93
C ALA A 181 -3.18 -9.03 -19.18
N CYS A 182 -3.37 -8.72 -17.90
CA CYS A 182 -2.33 -8.44 -16.94
C CYS A 182 -2.73 -9.16 -15.65
N VAL A 183 -1.84 -10.01 -15.14
CA VAL A 183 -2.11 -10.89 -14.00
C VAL A 183 -1.01 -10.72 -12.98
N GLY A 184 -1.35 -10.61 -11.72
CA GLY A 184 -0.35 -10.53 -10.66
C GLY A 184 -0.98 -10.50 -9.28
N ASN A 185 -0.12 -10.55 -8.27
CA ASN A 185 -0.54 -10.58 -6.89
C ASN A 185 -0.32 -9.21 -6.23
N VAL A 186 -1.40 -8.49 -5.93
CA VAL A 186 -1.33 -7.13 -5.36
C VAL A 186 -1.04 -7.14 -3.87
N ASP A 187 -1.64 -8.02 -3.09
CA ASP A 187 -1.62 -8.02 -1.63
C ASP A 187 -0.91 -9.22 -0.98
N ASN A 188 -0.31 -10.08 -1.81
CA ASN A 188 0.54 -11.22 -1.45
C ASN A 188 -0.22 -12.35 -0.74
N ASP A 189 -1.40 -12.70 -1.26
CA ASP A 189 -2.17 -13.88 -0.85
C ASP A 189 -2.11 -15.01 -1.90
N ASP A 190 -2.95 -16.05 -1.78
CA ASP A 190 -2.94 -17.19 -2.70
C ASP A 190 -3.76 -16.94 -3.99
N THR A 191 -4.41 -15.79 -4.09
CA THR A 191 -5.25 -15.41 -5.22
C THR A 191 -4.53 -14.39 -6.11
N LEU A 192 -4.89 -14.41 -7.39
CA LEU A 192 -4.27 -13.55 -8.40
C LEU A 192 -5.31 -12.59 -8.91
N ASP A 193 -4.99 -11.31 -8.86
CA ASP A 193 -5.76 -10.29 -9.52
C ASP A 193 -5.58 -10.40 -11.05
N VAL A 194 -6.69 -10.26 -11.77
CA VAL A 194 -6.71 -10.31 -13.23
C VAL A 194 -7.33 -9.05 -13.79
N TRP A 195 -6.56 -8.31 -14.57
CA TRP A 195 -7.04 -7.23 -15.41
C TRP A 195 -6.97 -7.59 -16.87
N SER A 196 -7.85 -7.00 -17.65
CA SER A 196 -7.75 -7.08 -19.11
C SER A 196 -8.17 -5.77 -19.76
N ILE A 197 -7.78 -5.58 -21.01
CA ILE A 197 -8.21 -4.49 -21.87
C ILE A 197 -8.54 -5.06 -23.25
N SER A 198 -9.54 -4.49 -23.92
CA SER A 198 -9.92 -4.92 -25.26
C SER A 198 -10.04 -3.73 -26.21
N THR A 199 -9.81 -3.96 -27.49
CA THR A 199 -10.05 -2.96 -28.55
C THR A 199 -11.51 -2.87 -28.99
N ALA A 200 -12.37 -3.77 -28.49
CA ALA A 200 -13.81 -3.79 -28.66
C ALA A 200 -14.55 -3.49 -27.33
N ASP A 201 -15.81 -3.11 -27.45
CA ASP A 201 -16.73 -2.97 -26.33
C ASP A 201 -17.08 -4.36 -25.76
N ARG A 202 -17.25 -4.43 -24.45
CA ARG A 202 -17.52 -5.69 -23.72
C ARG A 202 -18.42 -5.43 -22.53
N THR A 203 -18.83 -6.48 -21.83
CA THR A 203 -19.56 -6.38 -20.57
C THR A 203 -18.73 -6.90 -19.41
N ASP A 204 -18.93 -6.34 -18.22
CA ASP A 204 -18.40 -6.90 -16.99
C ASP A 204 -19.28 -8.04 -16.46
N ALA A 205 -18.87 -8.66 -15.35
CA ALA A 205 -19.63 -9.73 -14.68
C ALA A 205 -21.02 -9.29 -14.18
N SER A 206 -21.28 -7.98 -14.04
CA SER A 206 -22.57 -7.40 -13.65
C SER A 206 -23.40 -6.96 -14.87
N ASN A 207 -22.98 -7.36 -16.07
CA ASN A 207 -23.61 -7.02 -17.34
C ASN A 207 -23.63 -5.51 -17.63
N GLN A 208 -22.68 -4.75 -17.06
CA GLN A 208 -22.50 -3.33 -17.37
C GLN A 208 -21.60 -3.16 -18.59
N PRO A 209 -21.90 -2.20 -19.49
CA PRO A 209 -21.09 -1.94 -20.65
C PRO A 209 -19.73 -1.35 -20.26
N VAL A 210 -18.67 -1.92 -20.80
CA VAL A 210 -17.28 -1.49 -20.68
C VAL A 210 -16.79 -1.13 -22.07
N ALA A 211 -16.56 0.16 -22.29
CA ALA A 211 -16.08 0.66 -23.57
C ALA A 211 -14.69 0.12 -23.93
N ALA A 212 -14.41 0.02 -25.22
CA ALA A 212 -13.08 -0.27 -25.74
C ALA A 212 -12.00 0.63 -25.10
N GLY A 213 -10.90 0.03 -24.68
CA GLY A 213 -9.79 0.74 -24.04
C GLY A 213 -9.97 1.05 -22.55
N ALA A 214 -11.10 0.66 -21.94
CA ALA A 214 -11.25 0.67 -20.48
C ALA A 214 -10.69 -0.63 -19.87
N PRO A 215 -9.66 -0.57 -19.00
CA PRO A 215 -9.22 -1.73 -18.24
C PRO A 215 -10.35 -2.23 -17.33
N LEU A 216 -10.60 -3.54 -17.36
CA LEU A 216 -11.58 -4.21 -16.52
C LEU A 216 -10.83 -5.04 -15.48
N HIS A 217 -11.28 -4.97 -14.23
CA HIS A 217 -10.77 -5.78 -13.12
C HIS A 217 -11.75 -6.92 -12.87
N HIS A 218 -11.32 -8.16 -13.13
CA HIS A 218 -12.21 -9.33 -13.08
C HIS A 218 -12.26 -9.98 -11.71
N VAL A 219 -11.11 -10.10 -11.06
CA VAL A 219 -10.97 -10.70 -9.73
C VAL A 219 -10.32 -9.64 -8.85
N ASN A 220 -11.10 -9.06 -7.94
CA ASN A 220 -10.62 -8.10 -6.94
C ASN A 220 -10.86 -8.71 -5.55
N ASP A 221 -9.83 -9.30 -4.99
CA ASP A 221 -9.79 -9.95 -3.68
C ASP A 221 -9.18 -9.07 -2.59
N VAL A 222 -8.59 -7.92 -2.94
CA VAL A 222 -8.02 -6.96 -2.00
C VAL A 222 -9.01 -6.66 -0.88
N GLN A 223 -8.69 -7.13 0.33
CA GLN A 223 -9.51 -6.90 1.52
C GLN A 223 -9.58 -5.39 1.81
N GLU A 224 -10.78 -4.80 1.74
CA GLU A 224 -11.02 -3.39 2.08
C GLU A 224 -10.89 -3.08 3.58
#